data_AF-A0A1N6I0F9-F1
#
_entry.id   AF-A0A1N6I0F9-F1
#
_cell.length_a   1.000
_cell.length_b   1.000
_cell.length_c   1.000
_cell.angle_alpha   90.00
_cell.angle_beta   90.00
_cell.angle_gamma   90.00
#
_symmetry.space_group_name_H-M   'P 1'
#
loop_
_entity.id
_entity.type
_entity.pdbx_description
1 polymer ?
#
loop_
_entity_poly.entity_id
_entity_poly.type
_entity_poly.pdbx_seq_one_letter_code
_entity_poly.pdbx_strand_id
1 'polypeptide(L)'
;MDKEHLLTTKLIIDGQFHDFQLYSGKFYLWTSQKELNVYDWNKWMKQLADIDRPIYLEPQPTEQLYVTLEELTPFLERTISFIEPIYDCAIFNHILYFSDYSGFYRYPLTKKDAQKVRIWEQPIYSISLSTKGRMALSAGEAGLFEYLLSSHYYYDQLDRQITARVYQLNQHFASQSVWDHHDLIQYDKHKNSPTYLNQFTVQKGQLHLARVLPVTQLSEPLTNHVKEYLLPLSLNPPSMKDGLLFSFEMDHQKVKKDSLYRSKTIRLVVKPPAILEQQQDLTDFLIVVPDSLFFKVILQNDCLLEIPTKDIKKFRIYDRTRHYRNQLHILKSDSLILYLFTEINR
;
A
#
# COMPACT_ATOMS: atom_id res chain seq x y z
N MET A 1 -12.06 9.37 17.65
CA MET A 1 -12.48 10.32 16.59
C MET A 1 -13.86 9.92 16.11
N ASP A 2 -14.84 10.82 16.14
CA ASP A 2 -16.21 10.48 15.74
C ASP A 2 -16.38 10.47 14.22
N LYS A 3 -17.19 9.54 13.71
CA LYS A 3 -17.50 9.40 12.28
C LYS A 3 -18.04 10.69 11.65
N GLU A 4 -18.77 11.49 12.40
CA GLU A 4 -19.35 12.77 11.96
C GLU A 4 -18.30 13.81 11.57
N HIS A 5 -17.05 13.64 12.02
CA HIS A 5 -15.93 14.52 11.71
C HIS A 5 -15.04 13.97 10.60
N LEU A 6 -15.49 12.92 9.89
CA LEU A 6 -14.73 12.25 8.84
C LEU A 6 -15.34 12.51 7.46
N LEU A 7 -14.60 13.23 6.61
CA LEU A 7 -14.86 13.32 5.18
C LEU A 7 -14.08 12.25 4.43
N THR A 8 -14.74 11.49 3.57
CA THR A 8 -14.10 10.52 2.67
C THR A 8 -14.15 11.03 1.24
N THR A 9 -13.04 11.49 0.68
CA THR A 9 -12.95 11.86 -0.74
C THR A 9 -12.45 10.67 -1.56
N LYS A 10 -13.27 10.19 -2.49
CA LYS A 10 -13.04 9.06 -3.40
C LYS A 10 -12.73 9.59 -4.80
N LEU A 11 -11.45 9.59 -5.16
CA LEU A 11 -11.02 9.88 -6.54
C LEU A 11 -11.03 8.58 -7.34
N ILE A 12 -11.63 8.57 -8.53
CA ILE A 12 -11.67 7.44 -9.45
C ILE A 12 -10.92 7.85 -10.70
N ILE A 13 -9.79 7.19 -10.96
CA ILE A 13 -9.05 7.33 -12.20
C ILE A 13 -9.41 6.14 -13.08
N ASP A 14 -10.09 6.40 -14.20
CA ASP A 14 -10.47 5.34 -15.13
C ASP A 14 -9.26 4.92 -15.99
N GLY A 15 -9.10 3.61 -16.17
CA GLY A 15 -8.02 3.05 -16.97
C GLY A 15 -7.50 1.72 -16.47
N GLN A 16 -6.81 1.00 -17.35
CA GLN A 16 -6.13 -0.23 -17.00
C GLN A 16 -4.71 0.08 -16.54
N PHE A 17 -4.44 -0.15 -15.26
CA PHE A 17 -3.13 0.10 -14.67
C PHE A 17 -2.49 -1.20 -14.20
N HIS A 18 -1.17 -1.26 -14.32
CA HIS A 18 -0.39 -2.39 -13.82
C HIS A 18 -0.12 -2.24 -12.33
N ASP A 19 0.28 -1.04 -11.91
CA ASP A 19 0.64 -0.74 -10.53
C ASP A 19 0.61 0.79 -10.27
N PHE A 20 0.71 1.21 -9.01
CA PHE A 20 0.71 2.62 -8.61
C PHE A 20 1.49 2.84 -7.31
N GLN A 21 2.03 4.03 -7.03
CA GLN A 21 2.64 4.31 -5.73
C GLN A 21 2.65 5.81 -5.47
N LEU A 22 2.39 6.22 -4.22
CA LEU A 22 2.64 7.58 -3.76
C LEU A 22 3.94 7.63 -2.96
N TYR A 23 4.87 8.50 -3.36
CA TYR A 23 6.13 8.67 -2.64
C TYR A 23 6.65 10.10 -2.79
N SER A 24 6.96 10.74 -1.65
CA SER A 24 7.60 12.06 -1.60
C SER A 24 6.94 13.15 -2.47
N GLY A 25 5.61 13.25 -2.45
CA GLY A 25 4.89 14.26 -3.24
C GLY A 25 4.73 13.94 -4.71
N LYS A 26 5.11 12.72 -5.14
CA LYS A 26 4.96 12.25 -6.52
C LYS A 26 4.05 11.03 -6.55
N PHE A 27 3.18 11.01 -7.53
CA PHE A 27 2.30 9.89 -7.82
C PHE A 27 2.83 9.13 -9.03
N TYR A 28 3.24 7.90 -8.79
CA TYR A 28 3.83 6.99 -9.76
C TYR A 28 2.72 6.07 -10.24
N LEU A 29 2.38 6.13 -11.53
CA LEU A 29 1.31 5.35 -12.13
C LEU A 29 1.87 4.52 -13.28
N TRP A 30 1.73 3.21 -13.20
CA TRP A 30 2.11 2.30 -14.27
C TRP A 30 0.93 2.09 -15.20
N THR A 31 0.94 2.75 -16.34
CA THR A 31 -0.04 2.58 -17.43
C THR A 31 0.11 1.21 -18.10
N SER A 32 1.30 0.62 -18.04
CA SER A 32 1.57 -0.76 -18.47
C SER A 32 2.74 -1.35 -17.68
N GLN A 33 3.09 -2.61 -17.93
CA GLN A 33 4.33 -3.22 -17.41
C GLN A 33 5.61 -2.58 -17.96
N LYS A 34 5.50 -1.71 -18.95
CA LYS A 34 6.65 -1.09 -19.64
C LYS A 34 6.69 0.42 -19.52
N GLU A 35 5.72 1.04 -18.85
CA GLU A 35 5.62 2.49 -18.81
C GLU A 35 5.17 2.97 -17.44
N LEU A 36 5.96 3.87 -16.87
CA LEU A 36 5.73 4.52 -15.60
C LEU A 36 5.61 6.03 -15.80
N ASN A 37 4.43 6.57 -15.53
CA ASN A 37 4.18 8.01 -15.51
C ASN A 37 4.37 8.56 -14.09
N VAL A 38 5.09 9.67 -13.98
CA VAL A 38 5.37 10.33 -12.69
C VAL A 38 4.69 11.69 -12.67
N TYR A 39 3.69 11.84 -11.80
CA TYR A 39 2.91 13.05 -11.65
C TYR A 39 3.28 13.81 -10.38
N ASP A 40 3.18 15.14 -10.40
CA ASP A 40 3.26 15.96 -9.19
C ASP A 40 1.93 15.88 -8.41
N TRP A 41 1.94 15.03 -7.38
CA TRP A 41 0.78 14.81 -6.54
C TRP A 41 0.36 16.07 -5.79
N ASN A 42 1.31 16.85 -5.28
CA ASN A 42 0.97 18.02 -4.47
C ASN A 42 0.34 19.12 -5.34
N LYS A 43 0.83 19.31 -6.57
CA LYS A 43 0.24 20.24 -7.53
C LYS A 43 -1.18 19.80 -7.90
N TRP A 44 -1.39 18.51 -8.15
CA TRP A 44 -2.71 17.97 -8.44
C TRP A 44 -3.69 18.16 -7.27
N MET A 45 -3.30 17.79 -6.05
CA MET A 45 -4.16 17.95 -4.88
C MET A 45 -4.55 19.41 -4.61
N LYS A 46 -3.62 20.37 -4.81
CA LYS A 46 -3.93 21.80 -4.72
C LYS A 46 -5.02 22.20 -5.71
N GLN A 47 -4.87 21.79 -6.97
CA GLN A 47 -5.88 22.10 -7.98
C GLN A 47 -7.23 21.46 -7.64
N LEU A 48 -7.25 20.23 -7.11
CA LEU A 48 -8.49 19.59 -6.65
C LEU A 48 -9.15 20.31 -5.46
N ALA A 49 -8.37 21.02 -4.63
CA ALA A 49 -8.91 21.80 -3.52
C ALA A 49 -9.62 23.08 -3.99
N ASP A 50 -9.25 23.58 -5.17
CA ASP A 50 -9.78 24.82 -5.75
C ASP A 50 -10.95 24.57 -6.71
N ILE A 51 -11.40 23.32 -6.88
CA ILE A 51 -12.59 23.01 -7.69
C ILE A 51 -13.84 23.50 -6.96
N ASP A 52 -14.67 24.28 -7.66
CA ASP A 52 -15.96 24.74 -7.15
C ASP A 52 -16.87 23.56 -6.81
N ARG A 53 -17.46 23.63 -5.62
CA ARG A 53 -18.20 22.55 -4.99
C ARG A 53 -19.67 22.94 -4.84
N PRO A 54 -20.65 22.24 -5.44
CA PRO A 54 -22.04 22.50 -5.11
C PRO A 54 -22.29 22.29 -3.61
N ILE A 55 -23.06 23.23 -3.06
CA ILE A 55 -23.41 23.29 -1.65
C ILE A 55 -24.71 22.51 -1.49
N TYR A 56 -24.70 21.49 -0.63
CA TYR A 56 -25.91 20.75 -0.25
C TYR A 56 -26.45 21.23 1.09
N LEU A 57 -27.77 21.09 1.27
CA LEU A 57 -28.48 21.46 2.51
C LEU A 57 -28.30 20.43 3.64
N GLU A 58 -27.91 19.19 3.30
CA GLU A 58 -27.73 18.09 4.26
C GLU A 58 -26.27 17.61 4.26
N PRO A 59 -25.70 17.22 5.43
CA PRO A 59 -24.32 16.76 5.53
C PRO A 59 -24.15 15.38 4.89
N GLN A 60 -23.20 15.28 3.96
CA GLN A 60 -22.76 14.00 3.39
C GLN A 60 -21.30 13.74 3.75
N PRO A 61 -20.95 12.56 4.28
CA PRO A 61 -19.59 12.25 4.71
C PRO A 61 -18.67 11.80 3.56
N THR A 62 -19.18 11.72 2.32
CA THR A 62 -18.42 11.17 1.18
C THR A 62 -18.46 12.10 -0.03
N GLU A 63 -17.29 12.34 -0.60
CA GLU A 63 -17.08 13.06 -1.84
C GLU A 63 -16.59 12.07 -2.91
N GLN A 64 -17.08 12.14 -4.15
CA GLN A 64 -16.55 11.33 -5.24
C GLN A 64 -16.14 12.21 -6.42
N LEU A 65 -15.00 11.95 -7.05
CA LEU A 65 -14.53 12.68 -8.22
C LEU A 65 -14.06 11.67 -9.26
N TYR A 66 -14.48 11.87 -10.49
CA TYR A 66 -13.97 11.10 -11.64
C TYR A 66 -12.88 11.92 -12.31
N VAL A 67 -11.78 11.26 -12.63
CA VAL A 67 -10.59 11.90 -13.19
C VAL A 67 -10.12 11.09 -14.37
N THR A 68 -9.99 11.75 -15.52
CA THR A 68 -9.43 11.12 -16.72
C THR A 68 -7.90 11.21 -16.72
N LEU A 69 -7.24 10.34 -17.48
CA LEU A 69 -5.78 10.46 -17.66
C LEU A 69 -5.38 11.78 -18.33
N GLU A 70 -6.25 12.33 -19.20
CA GLU A 70 -6.03 13.61 -19.85
C GLU A 70 -5.97 14.75 -18.83
N GLU A 71 -6.85 14.74 -17.82
CA GLU A 71 -6.86 15.71 -16.71
C GLU A 71 -5.61 15.60 -15.83
N LEU A 72 -4.91 14.46 -15.83
CA LEU A 72 -3.64 14.31 -15.12
C LEU A 72 -2.44 14.87 -15.89
N THR A 73 -2.57 15.10 -17.20
CA THR A 73 -1.50 15.59 -18.09
C THR A 73 -0.80 16.87 -17.58
N PRO A 74 -1.50 17.90 -17.06
CA PRO A 74 -0.87 19.12 -16.54
C PRO A 74 0.04 18.92 -15.32
N PHE A 75 -0.02 17.73 -14.70
CA PHE A 75 0.80 17.34 -13.56
C PHE A 75 1.85 16.30 -13.93
N LEU A 76 1.89 15.81 -15.16
CA LEU A 76 2.90 14.86 -15.62
C LEU A 76 4.28 15.52 -15.66
N GLU A 77 5.24 14.96 -14.92
CA GLU A 77 6.61 15.47 -14.89
C GLU A 77 7.52 14.72 -15.84
N ARG A 78 7.30 13.42 -15.99
CA ARG A 78 8.05 12.55 -16.91
C ARG A 78 7.37 11.19 -17.06
N THR A 79 7.77 10.52 -18.14
CA THR A 79 7.47 9.11 -18.41
C THR A 79 8.78 8.32 -18.45
N ILE A 80 8.81 7.18 -17.79
CA ILE A 80 9.94 6.26 -17.78
C ILE A 80 9.49 4.98 -18.50
N SER A 81 10.11 4.70 -19.64
CA SER A 81 9.82 3.51 -20.45
C SER A 81 10.82 2.38 -20.18
N PHE A 82 10.37 1.14 -20.30
CA PHE A 82 11.13 -0.08 -20.10
C PHE A 82 11.06 -0.93 -21.35
N ILE A 83 12.20 -1.52 -21.73
CA ILE A 83 12.28 -2.41 -22.89
C ILE A 83 11.46 -3.67 -22.59
N GLU A 84 11.65 -4.20 -21.39
CA GLU A 84 11.03 -5.44 -20.92
C GLU A 84 9.94 -5.19 -19.89
N PRO A 85 8.92 -6.07 -19.86
CA PRO A 85 7.87 -5.95 -18.86
C PRO A 85 8.44 -6.22 -17.47
N ILE A 86 8.19 -5.32 -16.54
CA ILE A 86 8.62 -5.50 -15.16
C ILE A 86 7.71 -6.49 -14.42
N TYR A 87 8.29 -7.22 -13.48
CA TYR A 87 7.56 -8.15 -12.60
C TYR A 87 7.03 -7.47 -11.36
N ASP A 88 7.88 -6.73 -10.66
CA ASP A 88 7.53 -5.96 -9.48
C ASP A 88 8.47 -4.77 -9.31
N CYS A 89 8.05 -3.80 -8.49
CA CYS A 89 8.84 -2.61 -8.21
C CYS A 89 8.62 -2.08 -6.79
N ALA A 90 9.60 -1.32 -6.31
CA ALA A 90 9.50 -0.60 -5.06
C ALA A 90 10.33 0.69 -5.11
N ILE A 91 9.78 1.76 -4.54
CA ILE A 91 10.50 3.03 -4.42
C ILE A 91 10.98 3.21 -2.99
N PHE A 92 12.29 3.44 -2.83
CA PHE A 92 12.91 3.77 -1.55
C PHE A 92 14.04 4.78 -1.75
N ASN A 93 14.09 5.80 -0.90
CA ASN A 93 15.11 6.86 -0.95
C ASN A 93 15.30 7.48 -2.34
N HIS A 94 14.18 7.78 -3.01
CA HIS A 94 14.16 8.33 -4.38
C HIS A 94 14.86 7.45 -5.43
N ILE A 95 14.96 6.15 -5.18
CA ILE A 95 15.44 5.15 -6.13
C ILE A 95 14.29 4.19 -6.41
N LEU A 96 14.01 3.98 -7.69
CA LEU A 96 13.13 2.92 -8.15
C LEU A 96 13.95 1.64 -8.24
N TYR A 97 13.57 0.64 -7.46
CA TYR A 97 14.02 -0.73 -7.59
C TYR A 97 12.98 -1.50 -8.38
N PHE A 98 13.41 -2.25 -9.38
CA PHE A 98 12.50 -3.02 -10.22
C PHE A 98 13.22 -4.27 -10.72
N SER A 99 12.43 -5.24 -11.17
CA SER A 99 12.96 -6.44 -11.79
C SER A 99 12.20 -6.78 -13.06
N ASP A 100 12.91 -7.36 -14.01
CA ASP A 100 12.38 -7.98 -15.23
C ASP A 100 13.02 -9.37 -15.39
N TYR A 101 12.80 -10.04 -16.53
CA TYR A 101 13.36 -11.37 -16.78
C TYR A 101 14.89 -11.39 -16.85
N SER A 102 15.55 -10.25 -17.02
CA SER A 102 17.01 -10.15 -17.19
C SER A 102 17.75 -9.81 -15.89
N GLY A 103 17.00 -9.47 -14.83
CA GLY A 103 17.56 -9.31 -13.49
C GLY A 103 16.87 -8.26 -12.63
N PHE A 104 17.61 -7.82 -11.60
CA PHE A 104 17.21 -6.83 -10.61
C PHE A 104 18.00 -5.53 -10.78
N TYR A 105 17.31 -4.40 -10.77
CA TYR A 105 17.84 -3.11 -11.16
C TYR A 105 17.50 -2.01 -10.16
N ARG A 106 18.29 -0.94 -10.21
CA ARG A 106 17.97 0.36 -9.60
C ARG A 106 18.01 1.49 -10.62
N TYR A 107 17.14 2.47 -10.41
CA TYR A 107 17.03 3.67 -11.22
C TYR A 107 16.82 4.90 -10.33
N PRO A 108 17.80 5.83 -10.24
CA PRO A 108 17.63 7.08 -9.50
C PRO A 108 16.52 7.95 -10.08
N LEU A 109 15.55 8.33 -9.25
CA LEU A 109 14.41 9.16 -9.66
C LEU A 109 14.72 10.67 -9.57
N THR A 110 15.86 11.07 -9.02
CA THR A 110 16.19 12.51 -8.86
C THR A 110 16.82 13.14 -10.08
N LYS A 111 17.44 12.35 -10.97
CA LYS A 111 18.12 12.84 -12.18
C LYS A 111 17.29 12.54 -13.42
N LYS A 112 17.25 13.46 -14.39
CA LYS A 112 16.55 13.25 -15.66
C LYS A 112 17.27 12.21 -16.52
N ASP A 113 18.59 12.30 -16.60
CA ASP A 113 19.44 11.38 -17.40
C ASP A 113 20.01 10.22 -16.56
N ALA A 114 19.22 9.75 -15.59
CA ALA A 114 19.62 8.58 -14.81
C ALA A 114 19.70 7.35 -15.71
N GLN A 115 20.71 6.51 -15.49
CA GLN A 115 20.81 5.21 -16.14
C GLN A 115 20.27 4.12 -15.22
N LYS A 116 19.66 3.09 -15.82
CA LYS A 116 19.27 1.86 -15.13
C LYS A 116 20.54 1.08 -14.82
N VAL A 117 20.79 0.83 -13.54
CA VAL A 117 21.96 0.08 -13.09
C VAL A 117 21.50 -1.29 -12.64
N ARG A 118 22.02 -2.34 -13.30
CA ARG A 118 21.78 -3.72 -12.89
C ARG A 118 22.52 -3.99 -11.58
N ILE A 119 21.79 -4.49 -10.59
CA ILE A 119 22.33 -4.91 -9.28
C ILE A 119 22.70 -6.39 -9.35
N TRP A 120 21.83 -7.20 -9.93
CA TRP A 120 21.98 -8.65 -9.96
C TRP A 120 21.26 -9.24 -11.19
N GLU A 121 21.74 -10.38 -11.70
CA GLU A 121 21.20 -11.03 -12.91
C GLU A 121 20.00 -11.93 -12.63
N GLN A 122 19.72 -12.22 -11.35
CA GLN A 122 18.57 -13.04 -10.98
C GLN A 122 17.26 -12.25 -11.11
N PRO A 123 16.25 -12.80 -11.81
CA PRO A 123 14.90 -12.23 -11.83
C PRO A 123 14.23 -12.35 -10.47
N ILE A 124 13.60 -11.26 -10.04
CA ILE A 124 12.87 -11.15 -8.78
C ILE A 124 11.40 -10.95 -9.09
N TYR A 125 10.55 -11.83 -8.59
CA TYR A 125 9.11 -11.81 -8.85
C TYR A 125 8.33 -10.97 -7.86
N SER A 126 8.88 -10.77 -6.65
CA SER A 126 8.26 -9.91 -5.64
C SER A 126 9.29 -9.18 -4.79
N ILE A 127 9.07 -7.88 -4.60
CA ILE A 127 9.90 -6.98 -3.79
C ILE A 127 9.08 -6.49 -2.61
N SER A 128 9.56 -6.75 -1.39
CA SER A 128 8.88 -6.37 -0.16
C SER A 128 9.74 -5.44 0.69
N LEU A 129 9.26 -4.22 0.96
CA LEU A 129 9.96 -3.22 1.77
C LEU A 129 9.47 -3.22 3.21
N SER A 130 10.37 -3.35 4.18
CA SER A 130 10.04 -3.27 5.61
C SER A 130 9.97 -1.82 6.10
N THR A 131 9.23 -1.58 7.19
CA THR A 131 9.16 -0.25 7.86
C THR A 131 10.51 0.18 8.42
N LYS A 132 11.42 -0.77 8.63
CA LYS A 132 12.79 -0.55 9.08
C LYS A 132 13.78 -0.27 7.93
N GLY A 133 13.33 -0.22 6.68
CA GLY A 133 14.18 0.04 5.52
C GLY A 133 15.01 -1.17 5.08
N ARG A 134 14.48 -2.38 5.28
CA ARG A 134 15.01 -3.64 4.74
C ARG A 134 14.22 -4.05 3.50
N MET A 135 14.83 -4.75 2.55
CA MET A 135 14.19 -5.15 1.30
C MET A 135 14.33 -6.66 1.08
N ALA A 136 13.21 -7.37 1.11
CA ALA A 136 13.17 -8.78 0.76
C ALA A 136 12.88 -8.94 -0.72
N LEU A 137 13.53 -9.93 -1.34
CA LEU A 137 13.45 -10.25 -2.75
C LEU A 137 13.06 -11.73 -2.88
N SER A 138 11.92 -11.99 -3.51
CA SER A 138 11.40 -13.36 -3.73
C SER A 138 11.67 -13.76 -5.17
N ALA A 139 12.49 -14.79 -5.38
CA ALA A 139 13.03 -15.17 -6.69
C ALA A 139 12.56 -16.55 -7.17
N GLY A 140 11.38 -17.00 -6.72
CA GLY A 140 10.81 -18.28 -7.13
C GLY A 140 11.69 -19.43 -6.64
N GLU A 141 12.11 -20.32 -7.54
CA GLU A 141 12.94 -21.48 -7.23
C GLU A 141 14.32 -21.14 -6.66
N ALA A 142 14.86 -19.96 -6.97
CA ALA A 142 16.13 -19.50 -6.39
C ALA A 142 16.01 -19.14 -4.89
N GLY A 143 14.78 -18.96 -4.41
CA GLY A 143 14.46 -18.76 -3.02
C GLY A 143 14.30 -17.29 -2.60
N LEU A 144 14.62 -17.01 -1.35
CA LEU A 144 14.39 -15.73 -0.68
C LEU A 144 15.72 -15.03 -0.35
N PHE A 145 15.79 -13.75 -0.68
CA PHE A 145 16.98 -12.93 -0.51
C PHE A 145 16.64 -11.62 0.21
N GLU A 146 17.66 -10.96 0.76
CA GLU A 146 17.58 -9.59 1.23
C GLU A 146 18.59 -8.71 0.52
N TYR A 147 18.14 -7.56 0.04
CA TYR A 147 18.99 -6.47 -0.42
C TYR A 147 19.09 -5.40 0.67
N LEU A 148 20.30 -5.13 1.14
CA LEU A 148 20.53 -4.09 2.13
C LEU A 148 20.46 -2.72 1.46
N LEU A 149 19.44 -1.92 1.81
CA LEU A 149 19.24 -0.58 1.24
C LEU A 149 20.14 0.50 1.84
N SER A 150 20.59 0.32 3.08
CA SER A 150 21.46 1.27 3.79
C SER A 150 22.56 0.54 4.56
N SER A 151 23.56 1.26 5.03
CA SER A 151 24.61 0.73 5.92
C SER A 151 24.14 0.60 7.38
N HIS A 152 22.88 0.95 7.68
CA HIS A 152 22.34 0.83 9.03
C HIS A 152 22.25 -0.63 9.50
N TYR A 153 22.07 -1.55 8.54
CA TYR A 153 22.12 -2.98 8.78
C TYR A 153 23.28 -3.61 8.02
N TYR A 154 23.84 -4.67 8.60
CA TYR A 154 24.84 -5.52 7.98
C TYR A 154 24.68 -6.97 8.46
N TYR A 155 25.19 -7.90 7.66
CA TYR A 155 25.29 -9.31 7.99
C TYR A 155 26.74 -9.67 8.26
N ASP A 156 26.99 -10.42 9.33
CA ASP A 156 28.30 -11.04 9.57
C ASP A 156 28.48 -12.34 8.76
N GLN A 157 27.36 -12.95 8.37
CA GLN A 157 27.29 -14.19 7.59
C GLN A 157 27.58 -13.91 6.10
N LEU A 158 28.84 -13.59 5.80
CA LEU A 158 29.31 -13.30 4.43
C LEU A 158 29.19 -14.51 3.49
N ASP A 159 29.13 -15.73 4.03
CA ASP A 159 28.86 -16.97 3.29
C ASP A 159 27.52 -16.94 2.55
N ARG A 160 26.55 -16.16 3.04
CA ARG A 160 25.25 -15.98 2.41
C ARG A 160 25.25 -14.90 1.33
N GLN A 161 26.34 -14.17 1.16
CA GLN A 161 26.42 -13.07 0.21
C GLN A 161 26.57 -13.60 -1.22
N ILE A 162 25.59 -13.30 -2.07
CA ILE A 162 25.61 -13.71 -3.48
C ILE A 162 26.28 -12.65 -4.36
N THR A 163 25.99 -11.38 -4.07
CA THR A 163 26.62 -10.23 -4.73
C THR A 163 26.66 -9.05 -3.75
N ALA A 164 27.22 -7.92 -4.16
CA ALA A 164 27.30 -6.72 -3.33
C ALA A 164 25.94 -6.37 -2.71
N ARG A 165 25.85 -6.50 -1.37
CA ARG A 165 24.67 -6.16 -0.56
C ARG A 165 23.44 -7.06 -0.76
N VAL A 166 23.56 -8.18 -1.46
CA VAL A 166 22.49 -9.18 -1.64
C VAL A 166 22.87 -10.46 -0.89
N TYR A 167 22.00 -10.88 0.03
CA TYR A 167 22.22 -12.05 0.89
C TYR A 167 21.09 -13.06 0.73
N GLN A 168 21.43 -14.34 0.61
CA GLN A 168 20.45 -15.43 0.59
C GLN A 168 19.97 -15.76 2.00
N LEU A 169 18.67 -15.60 2.22
CA LEU A 169 18.01 -15.90 3.50
C LEU A 169 17.59 -17.37 3.53
N ASN A 170 16.90 -17.81 2.48
CA ASN A 170 16.34 -19.15 2.35
C ASN A 170 16.45 -19.65 0.90
N GLN A 171 16.73 -20.93 0.72
CA GLN A 171 16.84 -21.59 -0.59
C GLN A 171 15.51 -22.16 -1.09
N HIS A 172 14.51 -22.31 -0.21
CA HIS A 172 13.20 -22.82 -0.60
C HIS A 172 12.44 -21.83 -1.48
N PHE A 173 11.57 -22.36 -2.36
CA PHE A 173 10.75 -21.58 -3.28
C PHE A 173 10.06 -20.39 -2.59
N ALA A 174 10.19 -19.20 -3.17
CA ALA A 174 9.57 -17.98 -2.64
C ALA A 174 8.82 -17.22 -3.75
N SER A 175 7.49 -17.24 -3.71
CA SER A 175 6.69 -16.41 -4.63
C SER A 175 6.62 -14.95 -4.14
N GLN A 176 6.47 -14.77 -2.84
CA GLN A 176 6.24 -13.50 -2.19
C GLN A 176 6.74 -13.56 -0.74
N SER A 177 7.01 -12.40 -0.17
CA SER A 177 7.35 -12.26 1.24
C SER A 177 6.70 -11.04 1.88
N VAL A 178 6.40 -11.17 3.18
CA VAL A 178 5.78 -10.11 3.98
C VAL A 178 6.60 -9.93 5.26
N TRP A 179 6.95 -8.68 5.54
CA TRP A 179 7.67 -8.32 6.75
C TRP A 179 6.73 -8.30 7.94
N ASP A 180 7.17 -8.90 9.04
CA ASP A 180 6.62 -8.69 10.38
C ASP A 180 7.74 -8.17 11.28
N HIS A 181 7.75 -6.86 11.55
CA HIS A 181 8.84 -6.19 12.26
C HIS A 181 10.22 -6.43 11.61
N HIS A 182 11.04 -7.29 12.22
CA HIS A 182 12.33 -7.73 11.69
C HIS A 182 12.27 -9.14 11.10
N ASP A 183 11.20 -9.88 11.34
CA ASP A 183 10.98 -11.22 10.82
C ASP A 183 10.32 -11.16 9.44
N LEU A 184 10.45 -12.26 8.69
CA LEU A 184 10.02 -12.33 7.31
C LEU A 184 9.25 -13.62 7.05
N ILE A 185 7.99 -13.47 6.67
CA ILE A 185 7.12 -14.56 6.27
C ILE A 185 7.31 -14.80 4.77
N GLN A 186 7.56 -16.05 4.40
CA GLN A 186 7.76 -16.49 3.03
C GLN A 186 6.58 -17.35 2.57
N TYR A 187 6.05 -17.05 1.39
CA TYR A 187 4.92 -17.76 0.79
C TYR A 187 5.34 -18.66 -0.38
N ASP A 188 4.68 -19.80 -0.49
CA ASP A 188 4.85 -20.73 -1.62
C ASP A 188 4.18 -20.20 -2.90
N LYS A 189 4.05 -21.04 -3.93
CA LYS A 189 3.33 -20.78 -5.18
C LYS A 189 1.92 -20.19 -4.97
N HIS A 190 1.26 -20.51 -3.86
CA HIS A 190 -0.02 -19.93 -3.48
C HIS A 190 0.18 -18.85 -2.41
N LYS A 191 -0.18 -17.60 -2.75
CA LYS A 191 -0.04 -16.41 -1.88
C LYS A 191 -0.69 -16.53 -0.49
N ASN A 192 -1.60 -17.49 -0.29
CA ASN A 192 -2.37 -17.61 0.95
C ASN A 192 -1.82 -18.67 1.91
N SER A 193 -0.75 -19.38 1.53
CA SER A 193 -0.16 -20.43 2.37
C SER A 193 1.27 -20.04 2.75
N PRO A 194 1.51 -19.56 3.97
CA PRO A 194 2.86 -19.29 4.44
C PRO A 194 3.60 -20.62 4.58
N THR A 195 4.84 -20.67 4.08
CA THR A 195 5.64 -21.89 4.06
C THR A 195 6.73 -21.84 5.12
N TYR A 196 7.38 -20.69 5.25
CA TYR A 196 8.49 -20.49 6.18
C TYR A 196 8.40 -19.16 6.92
N LEU A 197 8.76 -19.19 8.20
CA LEU A 197 9.05 -18.02 9.01
C LEU A 197 10.57 -17.87 9.15
N ASN A 198 11.11 -16.73 8.72
CA ASN A 198 12.53 -16.39 8.84
C ASN A 198 12.69 -15.41 10.00
N GLN A 199 13.25 -15.88 11.11
CA GLN A 199 13.39 -15.10 12.34
C GLN A 199 14.76 -14.45 12.43
N PHE A 200 14.79 -13.17 12.75
CA PHE A 200 16.01 -12.38 12.87
C PHE A 200 16.24 -11.92 14.29
N THR A 201 17.49 -12.02 14.74
CA THR A 201 17.96 -11.32 15.93
C THR A 201 18.75 -10.10 15.50
N VAL A 202 18.44 -8.95 16.12
CA VAL A 202 19.09 -7.67 15.81
C VAL A 202 19.83 -7.14 17.02
N GLN A 203 21.14 -6.94 16.89
CA GLN A 203 21.96 -6.34 17.95
C GLN A 203 22.82 -5.22 17.35
N LYS A 204 22.60 -3.97 17.77
CA LYS A 204 23.35 -2.78 17.28
C LYS A 204 23.46 -2.69 15.74
N GLY A 205 22.40 -3.02 15.03
CA GLY A 205 22.36 -3.00 13.55
C GLY A 205 22.88 -4.27 12.87
N GLN A 206 23.50 -5.19 13.61
CA GLN A 206 23.85 -6.50 13.10
C GLN A 206 22.60 -7.36 12.94
N LEU A 207 22.36 -7.86 11.73
CA LEU A 207 21.30 -8.81 11.43
C LEU A 207 21.87 -10.23 11.48
N HIS A 208 21.22 -11.10 12.23
CA HIS A 208 21.52 -12.52 12.22
C HIS A 208 20.24 -13.32 12.01
N LEU A 209 20.22 -14.14 10.95
CA LEU A 209 19.10 -15.06 10.70
C LEU A 209 19.19 -16.19 11.73
N ALA A 210 18.38 -16.10 12.77
CA ALA A 210 18.41 -17.02 13.90
C ALA A 210 17.83 -18.39 13.53
N ARG A 211 16.67 -18.40 12.86
CA ARG A 211 15.94 -19.63 12.52
C ARG A 211 15.13 -19.46 11.24
N VAL A 212 14.98 -20.55 10.50
CA VAL A 212 14.02 -20.71 9.41
C VAL A 212 13.12 -21.87 9.80
N LEU A 213 11.85 -21.61 10.04
CA LEU A 213 10.90 -22.60 10.54
C LEU A 213 9.80 -22.85 9.49
N PRO A 214 9.53 -24.11 9.13
CA PRO A 214 8.34 -24.41 8.33
C PRO A 214 7.09 -24.12 9.16
N VAL A 215 6.13 -23.41 8.58
CA VAL A 215 4.91 -22.98 9.30
C VAL A 215 3.98 -24.17 9.61
N THR A 216 4.27 -25.37 9.10
CA THR A 216 3.60 -26.64 9.47
C THR A 216 3.87 -27.12 10.89
N GLN A 217 4.84 -26.53 11.62
CA GLN A 217 5.15 -26.87 13.02
C GLN A 217 4.60 -25.87 14.06
N LEU A 218 3.79 -24.90 13.63
CA LEU A 218 3.07 -23.98 14.51
C LEU A 218 1.62 -24.44 14.61
N SER A 219 1.35 -25.41 15.47
CA SER A 219 -0.04 -25.77 15.80
C SER A 219 -0.66 -24.67 16.66
N GLU A 220 -1.63 -23.94 16.11
CA GLU A 220 -3.03 -24.14 16.45
C GLU A 220 -3.91 -23.87 15.21
N PRO A 221 -4.99 -24.65 15.01
CA PRO A 221 -5.96 -24.38 13.97
C PRO A 221 -6.83 -23.21 14.43
N LEU A 222 -6.78 -22.06 13.75
CA LEU A 222 -7.87 -21.10 13.85
C LEU A 222 -9.06 -21.63 13.03
N THR A 223 -9.82 -22.50 13.67
CA THR A 223 -11.19 -22.78 13.30
C THR A 223 -12.02 -21.60 13.77
N ASN A 224 -12.19 -20.56 12.94
CA ASN A 224 -13.29 -19.63 13.16
C ASN A 224 -14.56 -20.20 12.53
N HIS A 225 -15.21 -21.10 13.26
CA HIS A 225 -16.67 -21.15 13.24
C HIS A 225 -17.18 -20.02 14.13
N VAL A 226 -17.71 -18.95 13.54
CA VAL A 226 -18.64 -18.07 14.27
C VAL A 226 -19.85 -17.75 13.39
N LYS A 227 -20.96 -18.33 13.86
CA LYS A 227 -22.38 -18.07 13.68
C LYS A 227 -22.80 -16.70 13.13
N GLU A 228 -23.76 -16.75 12.21
CA GLU A 228 -24.68 -15.66 11.89
C GLU A 228 -25.33 -15.08 13.15
N TYR A 229 -25.43 -13.75 13.20
CA TYR A 229 -26.56 -13.07 13.79
C TYR A 229 -27.25 -12.24 12.72
N LEU A 230 -28.58 -12.35 12.68
CA LEU A 230 -29.48 -11.56 11.85
C LEU A 230 -30.26 -10.57 12.72
N LEU A 231 -30.61 -9.46 12.05
CA LEU A 231 -31.74 -8.50 12.26
C LEU A 231 -31.46 -7.18 13.03
N PRO A 232 -32.18 -6.08 12.74
CA PRO A 232 -32.79 -5.66 11.46
C PRO A 232 -32.58 -4.16 11.08
N LEU A 233 -32.62 -3.92 9.77
CA LEU A 233 -33.09 -2.75 8.99
C LEU A 233 -33.25 -1.37 9.68
N SER A 234 -32.40 -0.43 9.27
CA SER A 234 -32.83 0.93 8.96
C SER A 234 -32.94 1.07 7.44
N LEU A 235 -34.08 1.58 7.01
CA LEU A 235 -34.58 1.66 5.64
C LEU A 235 -33.78 2.68 4.82
N ASN A 236 -32.84 2.17 4.02
CA ASN A 236 -32.70 2.44 2.58
C ASN A 236 -31.35 1.89 2.12
N PRO A 237 -31.29 1.07 1.07
CA PRO A 237 -30.02 0.89 0.36
C PRO A 237 -29.65 2.25 -0.26
N PRO A 238 -28.44 2.80 -0.09
CA PRO A 238 -27.90 3.62 -1.15
C PRO A 238 -27.80 2.68 -2.36
N SER A 239 -28.66 2.92 -3.34
CA SER A 239 -28.63 2.30 -4.64
C SER A 239 -27.19 2.34 -5.13
N MET A 240 -26.60 1.18 -5.41
CA MET A 240 -25.39 1.10 -6.23
C MET A 240 -25.73 1.56 -7.64
N LYS A 241 -25.83 2.88 -7.79
CA LYS A 241 -25.91 3.71 -9.00
C LYS A 241 -25.86 5.21 -8.71
N ASP A 242 -25.85 5.65 -7.45
CA ASP A 242 -25.82 7.07 -7.13
C ASP A 242 -24.37 7.56 -6.92
N GLY A 243 -23.96 8.50 -7.78
CA GLY A 243 -22.67 9.17 -7.68
C GLY A 243 -22.66 10.33 -6.68
N LEU A 244 -21.44 10.83 -6.37
CA LEU A 244 -21.03 12.24 -6.13
C LEU A 244 -21.79 12.99 -4.99
N LEU A 245 -21.28 13.76 -4.02
CA LEU A 245 -20.09 14.62 -3.84
C LEU A 245 -20.28 15.42 -2.47
N PHE A 246 -19.23 16.09 -1.92
CA PHE A 246 -19.21 17.27 -0.99
C PHE A 246 -19.34 17.23 0.56
N SER A 247 -18.88 18.37 1.12
CA SER A 247 -18.75 18.79 2.53
C SER A 247 -19.76 19.85 2.95
N PHE A 248 -20.00 19.94 4.25
CA PHE A 248 -20.98 20.78 4.92
C PHE A 248 -20.44 22.18 5.35
N GLU A 249 -21.25 23.23 5.23
CA GLU A 249 -21.11 24.51 5.96
C GLU A 249 -22.21 24.55 7.05
N MET A 250 -21.83 24.51 8.34
CA MET A 250 -22.72 24.95 9.43
C MET A 250 -22.68 26.47 9.47
N ASP A 251 -23.84 27.10 9.75
CA ASP A 251 -24.02 28.54 9.97
C ASP A 251 -22.73 29.25 10.42
N HIS A 252 -22.20 30.09 9.51
CA HIS A 252 -21.08 31.00 9.71
C HIS A 252 -19.68 30.40 10.00
N GLN A 253 -19.50 29.08 9.99
CA GLN A 253 -18.18 28.44 10.16
C GLN A 253 -17.74 27.67 8.90
N LYS A 254 -16.71 28.20 8.23
CA LYS A 254 -16.04 27.49 7.13
C LYS A 254 -15.23 26.32 7.69
N VAL A 255 -15.60 25.10 7.30
CA VAL A 255 -14.76 23.91 7.52
C VAL A 255 -13.41 24.14 6.85
N LYS A 256 -12.35 24.26 7.66
CA LYS A 256 -10.99 24.35 7.14
C LYS A 256 -10.49 22.97 6.73
N LYS A 257 -10.47 22.72 5.42
CA LYS A 257 -9.78 21.55 4.85
C LYS A 257 -8.35 21.88 4.50
N ASP A 258 -7.47 20.89 4.64
CA ASP A 258 -6.10 20.97 4.12
C ASP A 258 -6.14 20.87 2.59
N SER A 259 -5.53 21.82 1.88
CA SER A 259 -5.53 21.86 0.40
C SER A 259 -4.73 20.72 -0.24
N LEU A 260 -4.02 19.91 0.54
CA LEU A 260 -3.32 18.72 0.12
C LEU A 260 -4.00 17.44 0.64
N TYR A 261 -5.20 17.54 1.23
CA TYR A 261 -5.99 16.45 1.81
C TYR A 261 -5.18 15.62 2.81
N ARG A 262 -4.37 16.31 3.64
CA ARG A 262 -3.55 15.67 4.68
C ARG A 262 -4.28 15.74 6.02
N SER A 263 -4.27 14.65 6.77
CA SER A 263 -4.78 14.64 8.15
C SER A 263 -3.68 14.26 9.15
N LYS A 264 -3.57 15.07 10.21
CA LYS A 264 -2.73 14.74 11.37
C LYS A 264 -3.43 13.74 12.29
N THR A 265 -4.75 13.81 12.29
CA THR A 265 -5.76 12.98 12.94
C THR A 265 -5.64 11.50 12.63
N ILE A 266 -5.96 11.29 11.37
CA ILE A 266 -6.46 10.06 10.80
C ILE A 266 -5.28 9.20 10.37
N ARG A 267 -5.36 7.91 10.71
CA ARG A 267 -4.33 6.94 10.40
C ARG A 267 -4.99 5.63 9.98
N LEU A 268 -4.57 5.10 8.84
CA LEU A 268 -4.94 3.78 8.40
C LEU A 268 -3.89 2.77 8.84
N VAL A 269 -4.35 1.60 9.29
CA VAL A 269 -3.52 0.44 9.61
C VAL A 269 -4.17 -0.81 9.03
N VAL A 270 -3.37 -1.75 8.55
CA VAL A 270 -3.89 -3.07 8.17
C VAL A 270 -4.16 -3.87 9.44
N LYS A 271 -5.28 -4.59 9.48
CA LYS A 271 -5.62 -5.48 10.58
C LYS A 271 -4.47 -6.48 10.77
N PRO A 272 -3.87 -6.58 11.97
CA PRO A 272 -2.83 -7.56 12.22
C PRO A 272 -3.42 -8.98 12.11
N PRO A 273 -2.60 -9.98 11.73
CA PRO A 273 -3.01 -11.39 11.79
C PRO A 273 -3.50 -11.77 13.19
N ALA A 274 -4.45 -12.71 13.27
CA ALA A 274 -5.05 -13.16 14.53
C ALA A 274 -4.01 -13.62 15.58
N ILE A 275 -2.89 -14.19 15.11
CA ILE A 275 -1.76 -14.67 15.94
C ILE A 275 -1.06 -13.51 16.69
N LEU A 276 -1.24 -12.28 16.20
CA LEU A 276 -0.57 -11.07 16.66
C LEU A 276 -1.57 -10.02 17.19
N GLU A 277 -2.81 -10.41 17.53
CA GLU A 277 -3.78 -9.58 18.25
C GLU A 277 -3.31 -9.33 19.71
N GLN A 278 -2.15 -8.70 19.88
CA GLN A 278 -1.81 -8.06 21.15
C GLN A 278 -2.61 -6.75 21.26
N GLN A 279 -3.04 -6.45 22.49
CA GLN A 279 -3.85 -5.28 22.88
C GLN A 279 -3.21 -3.95 22.47
N GLN A 280 -3.31 -3.58 21.19
CA GLN A 280 -3.14 -2.20 20.77
C GLN A 280 -4.51 -1.53 20.81
N ASP A 281 -4.60 -0.41 21.52
CA ASP A 281 -5.76 0.45 21.48
C ASP A 281 -5.85 1.09 20.09
N LEU A 282 -6.58 0.42 19.20
CA LEU A 282 -6.79 0.85 17.82
C LEU A 282 -8.08 1.67 17.66
N THR A 283 -8.68 2.13 18.76
CA THR A 283 -9.99 2.82 18.77
C THR A 283 -10.02 4.09 17.91
N ASP A 284 -8.88 4.77 17.73
CA ASP A 284 -8.76 5.97 16.90
C ASP A 284 -8.23 5.73 15.47
N PHE A 285 -8.01 4.47 15.08
CA PHE A 285 -7.48 4.13 13.77
C PHE A 285 -8.57 3.65 12.80
N LEU A 286 -8.35 3.92 11.52
CA LEU A 286 -9.07 3.26 10.43
C LEU A 286 -8.41 1.91 10.17
N ILE A 287 -9.12 0.84 10.48
CA ILE A 287 -8.62 -0.53 10.35
C ILE A 287 -9.01 -1.08 8.98
N VAL A 288 -8.02 -1.43 8.17
CA VAL A 288 -8.18 -2.08 6.86
C VAL A 288 -8.17 -3.59 7.05
N VAL A 289 -9.24 -4.27 6.68
CA VAL A 289 -9.39 -5.73 6.79
C VAL A 289 -9.41 -6.33 5.38
N PRO A 290 -8.26 -6.82 4.88
CA PRO A 290 -8.18 -7.37 3.52
C PRO A 290 -8.57 -8.86 3.43
N ASP A 291 -8.40 -9.63 4.50
CA ASP A 291 -8.44 -11.11 4.48
C ASP A 291 -9.85 -11.73 4.62
N SER A 292 -10.87 -11.04 4.11
CA SER A 292 -12.26 -11.53 4.10
C SER A 292 -12.85 -11.54 2.69
N LEU A 293 -14.05 -12.14 2.52
CA LEU A 293 -14.82 -12.11 1.27
C LEU A 293 -15.03 -10.68 0.74
N PHE A 294 -15.12 -9.74 1.68
CA PHE A 294 -15.17 -8.32 1.43
C PHE A 294 -13.97 -7.64 2.07
N PHE A 295 -13.32 -6.75 1.34
CA PHE A 295 -12.35 -5.83 1.85
C PHE A 295 -13.08 -4.73 2.61
N LYS A 296 -12.69 -4.49 3.88
CA LYS A 296 -13.38 -3.53 4.75
C LYS A 296 -12.45 -2.44 5.28
N VAL A 297 -13.02 -1.27 5.53
CA VAL A 297 -12.41 -0.23 6.37
C VAL A 297 -13.35 0.04 7.54
N ILE A 298 -12.84 -0.10 8.76
CA ILE A 298 -13.62 -0.04 10.00
C ILE A 298 -13.09 1.10 10.89
N LEU A 299 -13.99 1.84 11.51
CA LEU A 299 -13.70 2.82 12.57
C LEU A 299 -14.58 2.53 13.77
N GLN A 300 -14.02 2.33 14.97
CA GLN A 300 -14.81 2.16 16.21
C GLN A 300 -15.96 1.13 16.11
N ASN A 301 -15.74 0.04 15.36
CA ASN A 301 -16.70 -1.03 15.01
C ASN A 301 -17.68 -0.73 13.87
N ASP A 302 -17.73 0.49 13.35
CA ASP A 302 -18.53 0.83 12.17
C ASP A 302 -17.78 0.52 10.87
N CYS A 303 -18.46 -0.19 9.97
CA CYS A 303 -17.96 -0.40 8.61
C CYS A 303 -18.17 0.87 7.77
N LEU A 304 -17.08 1.51 7.35
CA LEU A 304 -17.09 2.73 6.54
C LEU A 304 -17.02 2.43 5.04
N LEU A 305 -16.30 1.37 4.67
CA LEU A 305 -16.13 0.94 3.29
C LEU A 305 -16.21 -0.57 3.23
N GLU A 306 -16.95 -1.09 2.26
CA GLU A 306 -17.02 -2.51 1.95
C GLU A 306 -16.92 -2.69 0.44
N ILE A 307 -15.97 -3.51 -0.01
CA ILE A 307 -15.74 -3.79 -1.44
C ILE A 307 -15.53 -5.31 -1.58
N PRO A 308 -16.14 -6.00 -2.56
CA PRO A 308 -15.83 -7.40 -2.81
C PRO A 308 -14.32 -7.59 -3.07
N THR A 309 -13.65 -8.46 -2.31
CA THR A 309 -12.19 -8.63 -2.40
C THR A 309 -11.76 -9.10 -3.79
N LYS A 310 -12.63 -9.85 -4.48
CA LYS A 310 -12.43 -10.30 -5.87
C LYS A 310 -12.25 -9.16 -6.88
N ASP A 311 -12.74 -7.96 -6.56
CA ASP A 311 -12.67 -6.79 -7.45
C ASP A 311 -11.36 -6.00 -7.22
N ILE A 312 -10.56 -6.36 -6.22
CA ILE A 312 -9.33 -5.66 -5.84
C ILE A 312 -8.13 -6.45 -6.35
N LYS A 313 -7.39 -5.87 -7.29
CA LYS A 313 -6.10 -6.42 -7.73
C LYS A 313 -5.00 -6.14 -6.73
N LYS A 314 -4.98 -4.92 -6.16
CA LYS A 314 -3.95 -4.45 -5.24
C LYS A 314 -4.48 -3.30 -4.40
N PHE A 315 -4.02 -3.15 -3.18
CA PHE A 315 -4.27 -1.96 -2.38
C PHE A 315 -2.98 -1.47 -1.72
N ARG A 316 -2.93 -0.19 -1.35
CA ARG A 316 -1.85 0.40 -0.57
C ARG A 316 -2.39 1.40 0.45
N ILE A 317 -1.79 1.37 1.63
CA ILE A 317 -1.85 2.44 2.62
C ILE A 317 -0.45 3.01 2.82
N TYR A 318 -0.35 4.21 3.39
CA TYR A 318 0.94 4.91 3.56
C TYR A 318 1.18 5.27 5.02
N ASP A 319 1.13 4.27 5.89
CA ASP A 319 1.31 4.34 7.33
C ASP A 319 2.65 4.99 7.79
N ARG A 320 3.71 4.88 6.96
CA ARG A 320 5.05 5.43 7.26
C ARG A 320 5.17 6.95 7.15
N THR A 321 4.21 7.61 6.52
CA THR A 321 4.30 9.04 6.19
C THR A 321 3.18 9.83 6.85
N ARG A 322 3.57 10.85 7.60
CA ARG A 322 2.63 11.78 8.23
C ARG A 322 1.74 12.51 7.21
N HIS A 323 2.15 12.56 5.94
CA HIS A 323 1.42 13.27 4.89
C HIS A 323 0.38 12.43 4.18
N TYR A 324 0.49 11.09 4.17
CA TYR A 324 -0.40 10.22 3.37
C TYR A 324 -1.01 9.06 4.17
N ARG A 325 -0.73 8.96 5.47
CA ARG A 325 -1.30 7.93 6.37
C ARG A 325 -2.82 7.93 6.48
N ASN A 326 -3.47 8.96 5.98
CA ASN A 326 -4.92 9.11 5.90
C ASN A 326 -5.48 8.70 4.52
N GLN A 327 -4.72 7.93 3.74
CA GLN A 327 -5.09 7.55 2.38
C GLN A 327 -5.08 6.02 2.19
N LEU A 328 -6.08 5.53 1.46
CA LEU A 328 -6.18 4.17 0.96
C LEU A 328 -6.32 4.21 -0.55
N HIS A 329 -5.44 3.53 -1.26
CA HIS A 329 -5.50 3.44 -2.72
C HIS A 329 -5.79 1.99 -3.12
N ILE A 330 -6.70 1.78 -4.07
CA ILE A 330 -7.19 0.48 -4.50
C ILE A 330 -7.13 0.41 -6.03
N LEU A 331 -6.37 -0.55 -6.55
CA LEU A 331 -6.34 -0.89 -7.96
C LEU A 331 -7.37 -1.98 -8.26
N LYS A 332 -8.24 -1.69 -9.22
CA LYS A 332 -9.21 -2.62 -9.81
C LYS A 332 -8.78 -3.01 -11.22
N SER A 333 -9.64 -3.75 -11.93
CA SER A 333 -9.37 -4.18 -13.30
C SER A 333 -9.31 -3.05 -14.32
N ASP A 334 -10.12 -2.04 -14.13
CA ASP A 334 -10.45 -0.95 -15.07
C ASP A 334 -10.34 0.44 -14.44
N SER A 335 -9.91 0.53 -13.19
CA SER A 335 -9.84 1.79 -12.47
C SER A 335 -8.85 1.74 -11.30
N LEU A 336 -8.38 2.92 -10.91
CA LEU A 336 -7.62 3.15 -9.68
C LEU A 336 -8.40 4.12 -8.79
N ILE A 337 -8.76 3.65 -7.60
CA ILE A 337 -9.58 4.40 -6.64
C ILE A 337 -8.70 4.89 -5.49
N LEU A 338 -8.70 6.19 -5.23
CA LEU A 338 -7.97 6.83 -4.14
C LEU A 338 -8.97 7.36 -3.12
N TYR A 339 -9.02 6.73 -1.95
CA TYR A 339 -9.77 7.20 -0.79
C TYR A 339 -8.87 8.09 0.07
N LEU A 340 -9.29 9.33 0.27
CA LEU A 340 -8.63 10.34 1.10
C LEU A 340 -9.54 10.66 2.29
N PHE A 341 -9.10 10.32 3.49
CA PHE A 341 -9.86 10.54 4.71
C PHE A 341 -9.41 11.86 5.35
N THR A 342 -10.29 12.85 5.41
CA THR A 342 -10.00 14.19 5.92
C THR A 342 -10.80 14.47 7.18
N GLU A 343 -10.14 15.04 8.18
CA GLU A 343 -10.80 15.47 9.41
C GLU A 343 -11.47 16.81 9.17
N ILE A 344 -12.72 16.92 9.55
CA ILE A 344 -13.51 18.15 9.53
C ILE A 344 -13.45 18.74 10.94
N ASN A 345 -12.72 19.85 11.10
CA ASN A 345 -12.81 20.65 12.32
C ASN A 345 -13.98 21.63 12.18
N ARG A 346 -14.89 21.61 13.15
CA ARG A 346 -15.93 22.63 13.34
C ARG A 346 -15.28 23.91 13.87
#